data_AF-A0A972TM84-F1
#
_entry.id   AF-A0A972TM84-F1
#
_cell.length_a   1.000
_cell.length_b   1.000
_cell.length_c   1.000
_cell.angle_alpha   90.00
_cell.angle_beta   90.00
_cell.angle_gamma   90.00
#
_symmetry.space_group_name_H-M   'P 1'
#
loop_
_entity.id
_entity.type
_entity.pdbx_description
1 polymer ?
#
loop_
_entity_poly.entity_id
_entity_poly.type
_entity_poly.pdbx_seq_one_letter_code
_entity_poly.pdbx_strand_id
1 'polypeptide(L)'
;MADGNIHLGEALEQFFNSPSALAGMRMELKRFVTLCGKECPMFTINVSEAKEYLMEVKKPAERKKRAEALESFFEFAKENGWVLNNLAAGLIEKKEPKARKPITQTPSNSKPEPIRITEEGRLKIESEIKELLRAKKRVIKEVAAAREEGDLSENAGYHDARERLGLIEGQIRQKEDILARANPLR
;
A
#
# COMPACT_ATOMS: atom_id res chain seq x y z
N MET A 1 -0.18 -11.22 -4.08
CA MET A 1 -1.31 -11.37 -3.15
C MET A 1 -0.75 -10.94 -1.82
N ALA A 2 -1.33 -9.89 -1.24
CA ALA A 2 -0.76 -9.34 -0.03
C ALA A 2 -1.36 -10.06 1.19
N ASP A 3 -0.56 -10.70 2.04
CA ASP A 3 -0.96 -11.17 3.37
C ASP A 3 -1.31 -9.95 4.23
N GLY A 4 -2.46 -9.35 3.94
CA GLY A 4 -2.95 -8.12 4.57
C GLY A 4 -3.39 -8.31 6.02
N ASN A 5 -3.14 -9.46 6.64
CA ASN A 5 -3.55 -9.66 8.04
C ASN A 5 -2.52 -9.25 9.08
N ILE A 6 -1.28 -8.91 8.68
CA ILE A 6 -0.30 -8.43 9.63
C ILE A 6 -0.63 -7.01 10.12
N HIS A 7 -0.55 -6.83 11.42
CA HIS A 7 -0.70 -5.54 12.06
C HIS A 7 0.64 -4.79 12.07
N LEU A 8 0.58 -3.47 12.09
CA LEU A 8 1.73 -2.58 12.01
C LEU A 8 2.79 -2.88 13.08
N GLY A 9 2.36 -3.23 14.29
CA GLY A 9 3.28 -3.62 15.36
C GLY A 9 4.12 -4.85 15.00
N GLU A 10 3.48 -5.90 14.48
CA GLU A 10 4.13 -7.17 14.15
C GLU A 10 4.98 -7.06 12.88
N ALA A 11 4.49 -6.35 11.86
CA ALA A 11 5.25 -6.04 10.65
C ALA A 11 6.55 -5.30 10.99
N LEU A 12 6.48 -4.39 11.97
CA LEU A 12 7.62 -3.61 12.39
C LEU A 12 8.66 -4.46 13.15
N GLU A 13 8.23 -5.39 13.99
CA GLU A 13 9.13 -6.32 14.66
C GLU A 13 9.86 -7.22 13.66
N GLN A 14 9.15 -7.71 12.63
CA GLN A 14 9.78 -8.48 11.55
C GLN A 14 10.78 -7.64 10.76
N PHE A 15 10.44 -6.38 10.46
CA PHE A 15 11.39 -5.46 9.84
C PHE A 15 12.65 -5.27 10.69
N PHE A 16 12.52 -5.13 12.01
CA PHE A 16 13.67 -4.95 12.91
C PHE A 16 14.56 -6.18 13.09
N ASN A 17 14.04 -7.36 12.79
CA ASN A 17 14.79 -8.62 12.73
C ASN A 17 15.40 -8.87 11.34
N SER A 18 15.02 -8.09 10.32
CA SER A 18 15.59 -8.15 8.98
C SER A 18 16.89 -7.31 8.87
N PRO A 19 17.85 -7.71 8.00
CA PRO A 19 19.03 -6.91 7.71
C PRO A 19 18.71 -5.54 7.06
N SER A 20 17.46 -5.32 6.61
CA SER A 20 17.00 -4.06 6.03
C SER A 20 16.79 -2.95 7.07
N ALA A 21 16.67 -3.27 8.36
CA ALA A 21 16.46 -2.26 9.40
C ALA A 21 17.76 -1.63 9.91
N LEU A 22 17.92 -0.31 9.70
CA LEU A 22 19.01 0.46 10.31
C LEU A 22 18.68 0.87 11.75
N ALA A 23 19.68 0.93 12.62
CA ALA A 23 19.52 1.29 14.03
C ALA A 23 18.79 2.62 14.26
N GLY A 24 19.01 3.61 13.38
CA GLY A 24 18.38 4.93 13.44
C GLY A 24 16.89 4.97 13.07
N MET A 25 16.36 3.91 12.44
CA MET A 25 14.95 3.85 12.00
C MET A 25 14.01 3.40 13.13
N ARG A 26 14.55 2.70 14.13
CA ARG A 26 13.75 2.07 15.21
C ARG A 26 12.91 3.07 15.99
N MET A 27 13.48 4.21 16.35
CA MET A 27 12.79 5.24 17.12
C MET A 27 11.67 5.90 16.31
N GLU A 28 11.93 6.22 15.05
CA GLU A 28 10.96 6.88 14.18
C GLU A 28 9.81 5.94 13.78
N LEU A 29 10.08 4.66 13.52
CA LEU A 29 9.02 3.71 13.21
C LEU A 29 8.17 3.38 14.44
N LYS A 30 8.76 3.24 15.63
CA LYS A 30 8.00 3.05 16.88
C LYS A 30 7.03 4.21 17.14
N ARG A 31 7.46 5.45 16.90
CA ARG A 31 6.59 6.64 16.99
C ARG A 31 5.45 6.59 15.98
N PHE A 32 5.72 6.17 14.75
CA PHE A 32 4.70 5.97 13.74
C PHE A 32 3.66 4.90 14.14
N VAL A 33 4.09 3.81 14.78
CA VAL A 33 3.16 2.79 15.33
C VAL A 33 2.32 3.34 16.47
N THR A 34 2.90 4.19 17.34
CA THR A 34 2.10 4.86 18.38
C THR A 34 1.03 5.76 17.77
N LEU A 35 1.30 6.41 16.63
CA LEU A 35 0.33 7.24 15.92
C LEU A 35 -0.78 6.42 15.27
N CYS A 36 -0.43 5.37 14.51
CA CYS A 36 -1.40 4.55 13.77
C CYS A 36 -2.12 3.52 14.65
N GLY A 37 -1.52 3.13 15.77
CA GLY A 37 -1.93 2.00 16.61
C GLY A 37 -1.19 0.71 16.23
N LYS A 38 -0.78 -0.07 17.25
CA LYS A 38 -0.07 -1.34 17.06
C LYS A 38 -0.89 -2.38 16.30
N GLU A 39 -2.20 -2.36 16.51
CA GLU A 39 -3.18 -3.24 15.88
C GLU A 39 -3.69 -2.69 14.55
N CYS A 40 -3.08 -1.63 14.03
CA CYS A 40 -3.45 -1.08 12.73
C CYS A 40 -3.02 -2.02 11.61
N PRO A 41 -3.95 -2.51 10.77
CA PRO A 41 -3.57 -3.39 9.69
C PRO A 41 -2.72 -2.74 8.60
N MET A 42 -1.68 -3.43 8.13
CA MET A 42 -0.73 -2.85 7.16
C MET A 42 -1.39 -2.37 5.85
N PHE A 43 -2.40 -3.05 5.32
CA PHE A 43 -3.11 -2.63 4.11
C PHE A 43 -4.11 -1.49 4.33
N THR A 44 -4.51 -1.21 5.58
CA THR A 44 -5.38 -0.07 5.88
C THR A 44 -4.61 1.24 5.94
N ILE A 45 -3.30 1.18 6.17
CA ILE A 45 -2.43 2.35 6.22
C ILE A 45 -2.38 2.98 4.83
N ASN A 46 -2.66 4.28 4.74
CA ASN A 46 -2.54 5.02 3.50
C ASN A 46 -1.35 5.99 3.51
N VAL A 47 -1.07 6.55 2.33
CA VAL A 47 -0.03 7.56 2.11
C VAL A 47 -0.30 8.83 2.94
N SER A 48 -1.55 9.10 3.30
CA SER A 48 -1.95 10.27 4.09
C SER A 48 -1.44 10.19 5.53
N GLU A 49 -1.58 9.04 6.20
CA GLU A 49 -1.05 8.80 7.55
C GLU A 49 0.48 8.96 7.57
N ALA A 50 1.16 8.45 6.55
CA ALA A 50 2.61 8.63 6.40
C ALA A 50 3.01 10.11 6.19
N LYS A 51 2.25 10.88 5.40
CA LYS A 51 2.50 12.32 5.18
C LYS A 51 2.27 13.14 6.43
N GLU A 52 1.19 12.90 7.16
CA GLU A 52 0.85 13.62 8.40
C GLU A 52 1.96 13.46 9.43
N TYR A 53 2.46 12.24 9.61
CA TYR A 53 3.59 11.95 10.50
C TYR A 53 4.89 12.70 10.13
N LEU A 54 5.11 12.97 8.84
CA LEU A 54 6.25 13.75 8.36
C LEU A 54 6.06 15.27 8.52
N MET A 55 4.82 15.75 8.37
CA MET A 55 4.47 17.16 8.53
C MET A 55 4.48 17.62 10.00
N GLU A 56 4.29 16.69 10.94
CA GLU A 56 4.44 16.92 12.38
C GLU A 56 5.86 17.45 12.73
N VAL A 57 6.87 17.09 11.93
CA VAL A 57 8.24 17.53 12.13
C VAL A 57 8.55 18.83 11.38
N LYS A 58 8.83 19.88 12.15
CA LYS A 58 9.24 21.19 11.62
C LYS A 58 10.66 21.21 11.05
N LYS A 59 11.56 20.37 11.57
CA LYS A 59 12.97 20.35 11.13
C LYS A 59 13.19 19.44 9.91
N PRO A 60 13.83 19.94 8.84
CA PRO A 60 14.01 19.16 7.60
C PRO A 60 14.91 17.93 7.77
N ALA A 61 15.92 18.01 8.63
CA ALA A 61 16.83 16.88 8.91
C ALA A 61 16.12 15.71 9.61
N GLU A 62 15.20 16.00 10.53
CA GLU A 62 14.42 14.99 11.25
C GLU A 62 13.31 14.41 10.36
N ARG A 63 12.68 15.25 9.52
CA ARG A 63 11.71 14.81 8.49
C ARG A 63 12.34 13.81 7.53
N LYS A 64 13.57 14.09 7.07
CA LYS A 64 14.30 13.18 6.18
C LYS A 64 14.53 11.82 6.83
N LYS A 65 14.98 11.78 8.09
CA LYS A 65 15.17 10.54 8.86
C LYS A 65 13.88 9.73 8.99
N ARG A 66 12.75 10.38 9.27
CA ARG A 66 11.44 9.72 9.32
C ARG A 66 11.03 9.16 7.97
N ALA A 67 11.22 9.93 6.89
CA ALA A 67 10.85 9.51 5.55
C ALA A 67 11.71 8.33 5.08
N GLU A 68 13.03 8.34 5.35
CA GLU A 68 13.94 7.21 5.09
C GLU A 68 13.51 5.94 5.85
N ALA A 69 13.11 6.08 7.11
CA ALA A 69 12.63 4.96 7.91
C ALA A 69 11.32 4.37 7.36
N LEU A 70 10.36 5.22 7.01
CA LEU A 70 9.09 4.79 6.41
C LEU A 70 9.30 4.15 5.03
N GLU A 71 10.12 4.75 4.17
CA GLU A 71 10.39 4.20 2.83
C GLU A 71 11.02 2.81 2.91
N SER A 72 12.00 2.62 3.80
CA SER A 72 12.63 1.31 4.01
C SER A 72 11.65 0.29 4.60
N PHE A 73 10.78 0.70 5.51
CA PHE A 73 9.78 -0.17 6.12
C PHE A 73 8.68 -0.57 5.14
N PHE A 74 8.13 0.38 4.37
CA PHE A 74 7.10 0.10 3.38
C PHE A 74 7.63 -0.59 2.13
N GLU A 75 8.91 -0.42 1.78
CA GLU A 75 9.55 -1.26 0.76
C GLU A 75 9.63 -2.69 1.26
N PHE A 76 10.09 -2.91 2.50
CA PHE A 76 10.09 -4.25 3.10
C PHE A 76 8.67 -4.82 3.19
N ALA A 77 7.68 -4.03 3.61
CA ALA A 77 6.30 -4.46 3.66
C ALA A 77 5.75 -4.78 2.26
N LYS A 78 6.18 -4.09 1.21
CA LYS A 78 5.84 -4.41 -0.18
C LYS A 78 6.52 -5.71 -0.64
N GLU A 79 7.79 -5.90 -0.31
CA GLU A 79 8.54 -7.13 -0.61
C GLU A 79 7.94 -8.35 0.07
N ASN A 80 7.46 -8.19 1.30
CA ASN A 80 6.73 -9.22 2.04
C ASN A 80 5.25 -9.32 1.63
N GLY A 81 4.79 -8.47 0.71
CA GLY A 81 3.40 -8.45 0.28
C GLY A 81 2.45 -8.16 1.44
N TRP A 82 2.70 -7.21 2.32
CA TRP A 82 1.71 -6.73 3.30
C TRP A 82 0.99 -5.48 2.81
N VAL A 83 1.66 -4.76 1.90
CA VAL A 83 1.12 -3.59 1.21
C VAL A 83 1.27 -3.77 -0.29
N LEU A 84 0.28 -3.26 -1.03
CA LEU A 84 0.22 -3.39 -2.49
C LEU A 84 1.22 -2.47 -3.21
N ASN A 85 1.69 -1.41 -2.56
CA ASN A 85 2.67 -0.44 -3.05
C ASN A 85 3.47 0.13 -1.87
N ASN A 86 4.68 0.64 -2.14
CA ASN A 86 5.44 1.37 -1.14
C ASN A 86 4.78 2.74 -0.92
N LEU A 87 4.04 2.87 0.19
CA LEU A 87 3.26 4.07 0.53
C LEU A 87 4.14 5.30 0.81
N ALA A 88 5.43 5.09 1.08
CA ALA A 88 6.39 6.15 1.33
C ALA A 88 7.32 6.45 0.14
N ALA A 89 7.24 5.66 -0.96
CA ALA A 89 7.99 5.92 -2.18
C ALA A 89 7.53 7.24 -2.81
N GLY A 90 8.36 8.29 -2.64
CA GLY A 90 8.08 9.64 -3.13
C GLY A 90 7.82 10.70 -2.04
N LEU A 91 7.86 10.32 -0.76
CA LEU A 91 7.83 11.29 0.36
C LEU A 91 9.21 11.90 0.66
N ILE A 92 10.27 11.28 0.15
CA ILE A 92 11.62 11.86 0.14
C ILE A 92 11.78 12.66 -1.15
N GLU A 93 11.91 13.98 -1.04
CA GLU A 93 12.46 14.81 -2.12
C GLU A 93 13.89 14.31 -2.40
N LYS A 94 14.03 13.46 -3.42
CA LYS A 94 15.33 12.96 -3.86
C LYS A 94 16.13 14.15 -4.39
N LYS A 95 17.16 14.57 -3.64
CA LYS A 95 18.39 14.99 -4.33
C LYS A 95 19.02 13.71 -4.91
N GLU A 96 18.97 13.58 -6.23
CA GLU A 96 19.71 12.58 -7.01
C GLU A 96 21.22 12.55 -6.65
N PRO A 97 22.00 11.52 -7.05
CA PRO A 97 21.84 10.08 -6.78
C PRO A 97 23.16 9.47 -6.25
N LYS A 98 23.16 8.39 -5.46
CA LYS A 98 24.38 7.54 -5.29
C LYS A 98 24.06 6.04 -5.14
N ALA A 99 24.27 5.34 -6.26
CA ALA A 99 24.58 3.92 -6.46
C ALA A 99 24.30 2.90 -5.34
N ARG A 100 23.37 1.97 -5.59
CA ARG A 100 23.43 0.58 -5.13
C ARG A 100 22.94 -0.39 -6.23
N LYS A 101 23.93 -1.13 -6.76
CA LYS A 101 24.01 -2.43 -7.47
C LYS A 101 22.91 -2.91 -8.46
N PRO A 102 23.31 -3.60 -9.55
CA PRO A 102 22.44 -3.95 -10.67
C PRO A 102 21.48 -5.09 -10.32
N ILE A 103 20.19 -4.86 -10.55
CA ILE A 103 19.24 -5.92 -10.83
C ILE A 103 19.47 -6.33 -12.29
N THR A 104 20.00 -7.54 -12.49
CA THR A 104 19.93 -8.22 -13.78
C THR A 104 18.46 -8.52 -14.06
N GLN A 105 17.77 -7.57 -14.67
CA GLN A 105 16.79 -7.95 -15.67
C GLN A 105 17.57 -7.97 -16.99
N THR A 106 17.83 -9.18 -17.47
CA THR A 106 18.06 -9.41 -18.89
C THR A 106 16.98 -8.64 -19.66
N PRO A 107 17.31 -7.77 -20.63
CA PRO A 107 16.35 -7.42 -21.65
C PRO A 107 16.12 -8.68 -22.49
N SER A 108 15.17 -9.52 -22.06
CA SER A 108 14.40 -10.30 -23.03
C SER A 108 13.50 -9.30 -23.72
N ASN A 109 13.96 -8.87 -24.88
CA ASN A 109 13.26 -8.10 -25.88
C ASN A 109 11.79 -8.57 -26.03
N SER A 110 10.85 -7.82 -25.46
CA SER A 110 9.46 -7.70 -25.95
C SER A 110 8.82 -6.48 -25.29
N LYS A 111 8.61 -5.43 -26.07
CA LYS A 111 7.65 -4.36 -25.74
C LYS A 111 6.35 -5.01 -25.24
N PRO A 112 5.73 -4.58 -24.12
CA PRO A 112 4.34 -4.96 -23.88
C PRO A 112 3.51 -4.39 -25.03
N GLU A 113 2.91 -5.26 -25.82
CA GLU A 113 2.08 -4.85 -26.95
C GLU A 113 0.90 -4.01 -26.43
N PRO A 114 0.58 -2.87 -27.06
CA PRO A 114 -0.54 -2.05 -26.63
C PRO A 114 -1.83 -2.86 -26.73
N ILE A 115 -2.55 -3.00 -25.62
CA ILE A 115 -3.85 -3.66 -25.61
C ILE A 115 -4.79 -2.77 -26.41
N ARG A 116 -5.19 -3.26 -27.58
CA ARG A 116 -6.14 -2.55 -28.44
C ARG A 116 -7.53 -2.75 -27.85
N ILE A 117 -8.15 -1.65 -27.41
CA ILE A 117 -9.50 -1.66 -26.88
C ILE A 117 -10.42 -0.81 -27.76
N THR A 118 -11.64 -1.29 -28.00
CA THR A 118 -12.70 -0.47 -28.60
C THR A 118 -13.24 0.52 -27.57
N GLU A 119 -13.86 1.60 -28.02
CA GLU A 119 -14.47 2.59 -27.11
C GLU A 119 -15.54 1.95 -26.20
N GLU A 120 -16.33 1.03 -26.75
CA GLU A 120 -17.31 0.23 -25.99
C GLU A 120 -16.64 -0.68 -24.95
N GLY A 121 -15.52 -1.32 -25.30
CA GLY A 121 -14.74 -2.14 -24.36
C GLY A 121 -14.15 -1.31 -23.22
N ARG A 122 -13.72 -0.08 -23.52
CA ARG A 122 -13.20 0.85 -22.51
C ARG A 122 -14.29 1.30 -21.54
N LEU A 123 -15.45 1.72 -22.08
CA LEU A 123 -16.61 2.12 -21.28
C LEU A 123 -17.12 0.97 -20.39
N LYS A 124 -17.05 -0.28 -20.87
CA LYS A 124 -17.42 -1.45 -20.08
C LYS A 124 -16.49 -1.64 -18.88
N ILE A 125 -15.17 -1.57 -19.09
CA ILE A 125 -14.19 -1.71 -17.99
C ILE A 125 -14.31 -0.54 -16.99
N GLU A 126 -14.52 0.69 -17.48
CA GLU A 126 -14.76 1.87 -16.62
C GLU A 126 -16.04 1.70 -15.79
N SER A 127 -17.11 1.15 -16.38
CA SER A 127 -18.35 0.84 -15.67
C SER A 127 -18.13 -0.24 -14.61
N GLU A 128 -17.42 -1.32 -14.93
CA GLU A 128 -17.07 -2.38 -13.98
C GLU A 128 -16.23 -1.87 -12.80
N ILE A 129 -15.26 -0.97 -13.06
CA ILE A 129 -14.49 -0.30 -11.99
C ILE A 129 -15.42 0.53 -11.11
N LYS A 130 -16.36 1.27 -11.69
CA LYS A 130 -17.32 2.09 -10.95
C LYS A 130 -18.23 1.25 -10.05
N GLU A 131 -18.62 0.06 -10.50
CA GLU A 131 -19.38 -0.90 -9.69
C GLU A 131 -18.55 -1.51 -8.57
N LEU A 132 -17.31 -1.90 -8.86
CA LEU A 132 -16.37 -2.40 -7.84
C LEU A 132 -16.04 -1.34 -6.78
N LEU A 133 -15.88 -0.07 -7.17
CA LEU A 133 -15.70 1.04 -6.23
C LEU A 133 -16.93 1.28 -5.34
N ARG A 134 -18.14 1.05 -5.87
CA ARG A 134 -19.37 1.11 -5.06
C ARG A 134 -19.45 -0.06 -4.08
N ALA A 135 -19.09 -1.27 -4.52
CA ALA A 135 -19.00 -2.44 -3.65
C ALA A 135 -17.95 -2.24 -2.54
N LYS A 136 -16.77 -1.71 -2.88
CA LYS A 136 -15.69 -1.35 -1.94
C LYS A 136 -16.20 -0.48 -0.80
N LYS A 137 -16.94 0.59 -1.14
CA LYS A 137 -17.48 1.53 -0.14
C LYS A 137 -18.54 0.92 0.79
N ARG A 138 -19.27 -0.10 0.33
CA ARG A 138 -20.23 -0.83 1.17
C ARG A 138 -19.49 -1.71 2.17
N VAL A 139 -18.51 -2.48 1.69
CA VAL A 139 -17.70 -3.35 2.52
C VAL A 139 -16.89 -2.55 3.57
N ILE A 140 -16.35 -1.37 3.22
CA ILE A 140 -15.68 -0.49 4.20
C ILE A 140 -16.63 -0.06 5.33
N LYS A 141 -17.91 0.22 5.02
CA LYS A 141 -18.91 0.57 6.03
C LYS A 141 -19.26 -0.63 6.91
N GLU A 142 -19.28 -1.84 6.36
CA GLU A 142 -19.46 -3.08 7.12
C GLU A 142 -18.27 -3.35 8.06
N VAL A 143 -17.04 -3.13 7.58
CA VAL A 143 -15.82 -3.20 8.42
C VAL A 143 -15.85 -2.15 9.54
N ALA A 144 -16.30 -0.93 9.25
CA ALA A 144 -16.38 0.14 10.24
C ALA A 144 -17.49 -0.10 11.27
N ALA A 145 -18.67 -0.57 10.85
CA ALA A 145 -19.77 -0.91 11.74
C ALA A 145 -19.41 -2.09 12.66
N ALA A 146 -18.77 -3.14 12.11
CA ALA A 146 -18.26 -4.27 12.89
C ALA A 146 -17.17 -3.86 13.91
N ARG A 147 -16.53 -2.71 13.71
CA ARG A 147 -15.55 -2.12 14.63
C ARG A 147 -16.17 -1.32 15.77
N GLU A 148 -17.36 -0.74 15.55
CA GLU A 148 -18.08 0.03 16.57
C GLU A 148 -18.87 -0.84 17.55
N GLU A 149 -19.19 -2.09 17.18
CA GLU A 149 -19.98 -3.02 18.02
C GLU A 149 -19.20 -3.59 19.22
N GLY A 150 -17.88 -3.39 19.28
CA GLY A 150 -17.05 -3.71 20.45
C GLY A 150 -16.71 -5.21 20.57
N ASP A 151 -15.45 -5.47 20.89
CA ASP A 151 -14.77 -6.77 20.82
C ASP A 151 -14.52 -7.30 19.40
N LEU A 152 -13.45 -6.77 18.80
CA LEU A 152 -12.95 -7.12 17.47
C LEU A 152 -12.34 -8.53 17.40
N SER A 153 -12.07 -9.15 18.56
CA SER A 153 -11.25 -10.35 18.66
C SER A 153 -12.00 -11.63 18.28
N GLU A 154 -13.34 -11.61 18.30
CA GLU A 154 -14.19 -12.75 17.93
C GLU A 154 -15.13 -12.47 16.74
N ASN A 155 -15.07 -11.27 16.16
CA ASN A 155 -16.02 -10.85 15.14
C ASN A 155 -15.67 -11.42 13.76
N ALA A 156 -16.23 -12.60 13.44
CA ALA A 156 -16.13 -13.24 12.13
C ALA A 156 -16.59 -12.31 10.97
N GLY A 157 -17.50 -11.37 11.23
CA GLY A 157 -17.96 -10.38 10.27
C GLY A 157 -16.91 -9.32 9.93
N TYR A 158 -16.06 -8.93 10.89
CA TYR A 158 -14.94 -8.01 10.63
C TYR A 158 -13.90 -8.65 9.69
N HIS A 159 -13.58 -9.92 9.92
CA HIS A 159 -12.65 -10.67 9.08
C HIS A 159 -13.18 -10.90 7.65
N ASP A 160 -14.44 -11.34 7.52
CA ASP A 160 -15.08 -11.54 6.21
C ASP A 160 -15.21 -10.22 5.42
N ALA A 161 -15.58 -9.12 6.08
CA ALA A 161 -15.66 -7.81 5.44
C ALA A 161 -14.26 -7.28 5.04
N ARG A 162 -13.22 -7.54 5.83
CA ARG A 162 -11.83 -7.15 5.52
C ARG A 162 -11.25 -7.92 4.33
N GLU A 163 -11.54 -9.21 4.20
CA GLU A 163 -11.13 -10.03 3.06
C GLU A 163 -11.82 -9.58 1.77
N ARG A 164 -13.13 -9.33 1.84
CA ARG A 164 -13.92 -8.79 0.72
C ARG A 164 -13.38 -7.45 0.23
N LEU A 165 -12.94 -6.58 1.14
CA LEU A 165 -12.33 -5.30 0.79
C LEU A 165 -11.07 -5.49 -0.07
N GLY A 166 -10.17 -6.39 0.34
CA GLY A 166 -8.94 -6.69 -0.39
C GLY A 166 -9.18 -7.33 -1.77
N LEU A 167 -10.17 -8.22 -1.89
CA LEU A 167 -10.55 -8.82 -3.18
C LEU A 167 -11.05 -7.79 -4.18
N ILE A 168 -11.90 -6.87 -3.72
CA ILE A 168 -12.44 -5.79 -4.56
C ILE A 168 -11.32 -4.84 -4.99
N GLU A 169 -10.39 -4.49 -4.10
CA GLU A 169 -9.23 -3.65 -4.45
C GLU A 169 -8.32 -4.30 -5.49
N GLY A 170 -8.09 -5.61 -5.40
CA GLY A 170 -7.33 -6.35 -6.41
C GLY A 170 -7.99 -6.32 -7.79
N GLN A 171 -9.31 -6.49 -7.84
CA GLN A 171 -10.07 -6.45 -9.09
C GLN A 171 -10.09 -5.06 -9.73
N ILE A 172 -10.23 -4.00 -8.92
CA ILE A 172 -10.13 -2.62 -9.39
C ILE A 172 -8.76 -2.39 -10.02
N ARG A 173 -7.69 -2.76 -9.31
CA ARG A 173 -6.31 -2.55 -9.77
C ARG A 173 -6.02 -3.27 -11.09
N GLN A 174 -6.50 -4.50 -11.26
CA GLN A 174 -6.32 -5.23 -12.51
C GLN A 174 -7.02 -4.53 -13.68
N LYS A 175 -8.24 -4.05 -13.46
CA LYS A 175 -9.01 -3.35 -14.50
C LYS A 175 -8.44 -1.97 -14.81
N GLU A 176 -7.94 -1.25 -13.81
CA GLU A 176 -7.23 0.03 -13.98
C GLU A 176 -5.91 -0.15 -14.74
N ASP A 177 -5.14 -1.22 -14.48
CA ASP A 177 -3.92 -1.54 -15.24
C ASP A 177 -4.23 -1.85 -16.72
N ILE A 178 -5.34 -2.55 -16.99
CA ILE A 178 -5.82 -2.80 -18.36
C ILE A 178 -6.17 -1.48 -19.06
N LEU A 179 -6.90 -0.57 -18.39
CA LEU A 179 -7.22 0.76 -18.94
C LEU A 179 -5.97 1.60 -19.17
N ALA A 180 -5.00 1.57 -18.25
CA ALA A 180 -3.77 2.33 -18.35
C ALA A 180 -2.88 1.88 -19.52
N ARG A 181 -2.94 0.59 -19.88
CA ARG A 181 -2.23 0.01 -21.03
C ARG A 181 -3.04 0.02 -22.32
N ALA A 182 -4.31 0.40 -22.25
CA ALA A 182 -5.20 0.35 -23.38
C ALA A 182 -4.94 1.52 -24.33
N ASN A 183 -4.65 1.19 -25.59
CA ASN A 183 -4.59 2.19 -26.65
C ASN A 183 -5.96 2.21 -27.37
N PRO A 184 -6.65 3.36 -27.46
CA PRO A 184 -7.92 3.44 -28.17
C PRO A 184 -7.74 2.99 -29.61
N LEU A 185 -8.56 2.04 -30.04
CA LEU A 185 -8.67 1.68 -31.44
C LEU A 185 -9.27 2.88 -32.18
N ARG A 186 -8.47 3.50 -33.05
CA ARG A 186 -8.86 4.66 -33.87
C ARG A 186 -9.54 4.22 -35.16
#